data_AF-A0A8D9UJC1-F1
#
_entry.id   AF-A0A8D9UJC1-F1
#
_cell.length_a   1.000
_cell.length_b   1.000
_cell.length_c   1.000
_cell.angle_alpha   90.00
_cell.angle_beta   90.00
_cell.angle_gamma   90.00
#
_symmetry.space_group_name_H-M   'P 1'
#
loop_
_entity.id
_entity.type
_entity.pdbx_description
1 polymer ?
#
loop_
_entity_poly.entity_id
_entity_poly.type
_entity_poly.pdbx_seq_one_letter_code
_entity_poly.pdbx_strand_id
1 'polypeptide(L)'
;MKPSSFQTTIENQFDYICKRAMEDERKNYMLYLSRIAKREVSFSDVGDYLVSQFATTDNYSTDFQIFTLNGLSVGVENDLLSEALRELPDKKREILLLFYLWEFRYF
;
A
#
# COMPACT_ATOMS: atom_id res chain seq x y z
N MET A 1 33.44 52.15 1.51
CA MET A 1 32.50 53.30 1.57
C MET A 1 31.35 52.93 2.48
N LYS A 2 30.92 53.81 3.39
CA LYS A 2 29.67 53.58 4.13
C LYS A 2 28.49 53.76 3.15
N PRO A 3 27.51 52.87 3.13
CA PRO A 3 26.30 53.07 2.33
C PRO A 3 25.59 54.36 2.77
N SER A 4 24.93 55.03 1.83
CA SER A 4 24.12 56.20 2.17
C SER A 4 22.93 55.79 3.05
N SER A 5 22.40 56.71 3.84
CA SER A 5 21.23 56.44 4.71
C SER A 5 20.02 55.88 3.93
N PHE A 6 19.88 56.28 2.67
CA PHE A 6 18.85 55.77 1.77
C PHE A 6 19.07 54.29 1.43
N GLN A 7 20.30 53.92 1.07
CA GLN A 7 20.64 52.55 0.70
C GLN A 7 20.44 51.58 1.87
N THR A 8 20.87 51.96 3.08
CA THR A 8 20.64 51.17 4.30
C THR A 8 19.15 51.00 4.60
N THR A 9 18.32 52.01 4.29
CA THR A 9 16.87 51.90 4.48
C THR A 9 16.25 50.85 3.55
N ILE A 10 16.67 50.83 2.29
CA ILE A 10 16.20 49.82 1.31
C ILE A 10 16.63 48.41 1.71
N GLU A 11 17.89 48.24 2.12
CA GLU A 11 18.42 46.96 2.60
C GLU A 11 17.62 46.44 3.81
N ASN A 12 17.33 47.30 4.79
CA ASN A 12 16.56 46.93 5.97
C ASN A 12 15.10 46.57 5.65
N GLN A 13 14.47 47.25 4.68
CA GLN A 13 13.11 46.92 4.25
C GLN A 13 13.05 45.54 3.57
N PHE A 14 14.03 45.25 2.72
CA PHE A 14 14.13 43.95 2.07
C PHE A 14 14.38 42.83 3.09
N ASP A 15 15.32 43.03 4.01
CA ASP A 15 15.61 42.08 5.10
C ASP A 15 14.37 41.81 5.97
N TYR A 16 13.59 42.84 6.30
CA TYR A 16 12.33 42.69 7.01
C TYR A 16 11.32 41.82 6.25
N ILE A 17 11.17 42.04 4.94
CA ILE A 17 10.26 41.24 4.09
C ILE A 17 10.71 39.78 4.07
N CYS A 18 12.01 39.52 3.89
CA CYS A 18 12.56 38.17 3.90
C CYS A 18 12.30 37.45 5.22
N LYS A 19 12.60 38.11 6.34
CA LYS A 19 12.34 37.54 7.68
C LYS A 19 10.87 37.25 7.92
N ARG A 20 10.00 38.16 7.49
CA ARG A 20 8.54 37.98 7.60
C ARG A 20 8.05 36.81 6.75
N ALA A 21 8.52 36.70 5.51
CA ALA A 21 8.17 35.61 4.62
C ALA A 21 8.59 34.24 5.21
N MET A 22 9.79 34.14 5.77
CA MET A 22 10.25 32.91 6.44
C MET A 22 9.39 32.54 7.64
N GLU A 23 9.00 33.53 8.46
CA GLU A 23 8.18 33.29 9.64
C GLU A 23 6.74 32.89 9.28
N ASP A 24 6.17 33.51 8.24
CA ASP A 24 4.83 33.16 7.76
C ASP A 24 4.81 31.78 7.10
N GLU A 25 5.87 31.40 6.38
CA GLU A 25 6.02 30.04 5.83
C GLU A 25 6.13 28.99 6.95
N ARG A 26 6.92 29.29 7.99
CA ARG A 26 7.01 28.42 9.18
C ARG A 26 5.64 28.21 9.83
N LYS A 27 4.83 29.27 9.98
CA LYS A 27 3.46 29.16 10.53
C LYS A 27 2.56 28.31 9.63
N ASN A 28 2.61 28.53 8.32
CA ASN A 28 1.83 27.76 7.36
C ASN A 28 2.17 26.27 7.43
N TYR A 29 3.46 25.93 7.52
CA TYR A 29 3.91 24.56 7.67
C TYR A 29 3.38 23.92 8.96
N MET A 30 3.46 24.62 10.09
CA MET A 30 2.92 24.11 11.37
C MET A 30 1.39 23.92 11.32
N LEU A 31 0.66 24.82 10.65
CA LEU A 31 -0.78 24.67 10.43
C LEU A 31 -1.10 23.47 9.56
N TYR A 32 -0.30 23.21 8.52
CA TYR A 32 -0.42 22.03 7.68
C TYR A 32 -0.22 20.73 8.48
N LEU A 33 0.85 20.64 9.27
CA LEU A 33 1.09 19.49 10.14
C LEU A 33 -0.06 19.27 11.14
N SER A 34 -0.59 20.33 11.74
CA SER A 34 -1.74 20.22 12.65
C SER A 34 -3.01 19.72 11.96
N ARG A 35 -3.23 20.07 10.68
CA ARG A 35 -4.37 19.56 9.90
C ARG A 35 -4.23 18.07 9.61
N ILE A 36 -3.02 17.61 9.29
CA ILE A 36 -2.72 16.19 9.07
C ILE A 36 -2.93 15.40 10.36
N ALA A 37 -2.35 15.85 11.47
CA ALA A 37 -2.43 15.16 12.77
C ALA A 37 -3.87 15.03 13.33
N LYS A 38 -4.83 15.82 12.82
CA LYS A 38 -6.26 15.69 13.18
C LYS A 38 -6.98 14.56 12.42
N ARG A 39 -6.39 14.06 11.34
CA ARG A 39 -7.01 13.10 10.41
C ARG A 39 -6.21 11.81 10.29
N GLU A 40 -4.91 11.86 10.56
CA GLU A 40 -3.97 10.77 10.34
C GLU A 40 -3.21 10.46 11.63
N VAL A 41 -2.86 9.19 11.79
CA VAL A 41 -2.04 8.65 12.88
C VAL A 41 -0.92 7.81 12.27
N SER A 42 0.27 7.86 12.86
CA SER A 42 1.38 7.01 12.40
C SER A 42 1.06 5.54 12.62
N PHE A 43 1.45 4.67 11.69
CA PHE A 43 1.30 3.23 11.88
C PHE A 43 2.07 2.71 13.10
N SER A 44 3.14 3.37 13.52
CA SER A 44 3.86 3.05 14.77
C SER A 44 2.99 3.22 16.02
N ASP A 45 1.98 4.09 15.94
CA ASP A 45 1.12 4.44 17.06
C ASP A 45 -0.21 3.66 17.03
N VAL A 46 -0.38 2.80 16.01
CA VAL A 46 -1.52 1.90 15.82
C VAL A 46 -1.10 0.48 16.20
N GLY A 47 -1.99 -0.28 16.83
CA GLY A 47 -1.69 -1.68 17.19
C GLY A 47 -1.58 -2.58 15.96
N ASP A 48 -0.62 -3.51 15.98
CA ASP A 48 -0.32 -4.44 14.88
C ASP A 48 -1.55 -5.16 14.33
N TYR A 49 -2.53 -5.48 15.20
CA TYR A 49 -3.80 -6.07 14.80
C TYR A 49 -4.55 -5.22 13.77
N LEU A 50 -4.69 -3.91 14.00
CA LEU A 50 -5.35 -3.02 13.04
C LEU A 50 -4.51 -2.79 11.79
N VAL A 51 -3.18 -2.67 11.95
CA VAL A 51 -2.26 -2.53 10.80
C VAL A 51 -2.38 -3.74 9.87
N SER A 52 -2.46 -4.95 10.43
CA SER A 52 -2.60 -6.19 9.68
C SER A 52 -3.90 -6.28 8.89
N GLN A 53 -4.97 -5.58 9.31
CA GLN A 53 -6.23 -5.53 8.56
C GLN A 53 -6.13 -4.71 7.28
N PHE A 54 -5.18 -3.77 7.20
CA PHE A 54 -4.94 -3.00 5.97
C PHE A 54 -4.04 -3.73 4.98
N ALA A 55 -3.38 -4.82 5.41
CA ALA A 55 -2.53 -5.59 4.53
C ALA A 55 -3.37 -6.30 3.47
N THR A 56 -2.93 -6.20 2.22
CA THR A 56 -3.44 -7.00 1.11
C THR A 56 -2.29 -7.82 0.56
N THR A 57 -2.55 -9.07 0.20
CA THR A 57 -1.59 -9.91 -0.50
C THR A 57 -1.98 -9.94 -1.97
N ASP A 58 -1.02 -9.63 -2.84
CA ASP A 58 -1.19 -9.82 -4.28
C ASP A 58 -1.11 -11.31 -4.59
N ASN A 59 -2.08 -11.82 -5.35
CA ASN A 59 -2.09 -13.20 -5.83
C ASN A 59 -1.64 -13.20 -7.30
N TYR A 60 -0.51 -13.84 -7.60
CA TYR A 60 -0.01 -13.99 -8.95
C TYR A 60 -0.34 -15.37 -9.51
N SER A 61 -0.48 -15.49 -10.83
CA SER A 61 -0.70 -16.78 -11.48
C SER A 61 0.46 -17.76 -11.27
N THR A 62 1.66 -17.26 -10.99
CA THR A 62 2.85 -18.06 -10.66
C THR A 62 2.75 -18.73 -9.29
N ASP A 63 1.89 -18.24 -8.41
CA ASP A 63 1.68 -18.81 -7.07
C ASP A 63 0.82 -20.07 -7.11
N PHE A 64 0.33 -20.46 -8.30
CA PHE A 64 -0.57 -21.60 -8.47
C PHE A 64 -0.03 -22.60 -9.50
N GLN A 65 -0.16 -23.88 -9.17
CA GLN A 65 -0.08 -24.96 -10.14
C GLN A 65 -1.43 -25.12 -10.84
N ILE A 66 -1.45 -24.98 -12.17
CA ILE A 66 -2.69 -24.96 -12.95
C ILE A 66 -3.02 -26.35 -13.49
N PHE A 67 -4.24 -26.80 -13.24
CA PHE A 67 -4.85 -27.98 -13.84
C PHE A 67 -5.99 -27.59 -14.78
N THR A 68 -6.10 -28.29 -15.92
CA THR A 68 -7.20 -28.07 -16.87
C THR A 68 -8.27 -29.14 -16.69
N LEU A 69 -9.52 -28.71 -16.48
CA LEU A 69 -10.66 -29.58 -16.22
C LEU A 69 -11.84 -29.11 -17.07
N ASN A 70 -12.25 -29.91 -18.07
CA ASN A 70 -13.33 -29.55 -19.01
C ASN A 70 -13.18 -28.14 -19.64
N GLY A 71 -11.93 -27.72 -19.91
CA GLY A 71 -11.63 -26.40 -20.46
C GLY A 71 -11.57 -25.25 -19.44
N LEU A 72 -11.77 -25.53 -18.14
CA LEU A 72 -11.58 -24.58 -17.04
C LEU A 72 -10.19 -24.75 -16.42
N SER A 73 -9.55 -23.64 -16.07
CA SER A 73 -8.29 -23.61 -15.33
C SER A 73 -8.55 -23.60 -13.83
N VAL A 74 -7.92 -24.54 -13.11
CA VAL A 74 -7.98 -24.68 -11.66
C VAL A 74 -6.60 -24.43 -11.10
N GLY A 75 -6.42 -23.36 -10.33
CA GLY A 75 -5.17 -23.10 -9.62
C GLY A 75 -5.14 -23.78 -8.25
N VAL A 76 -4.07 -24.49 -7.95
CA VAL A 76 -3.78 -25.04 -6.62
C VAL A 76 -2.53 -24.34 -6.08
N GLU A 77 -2.68 -23.63 -4.97
CA GLU A 77 -1.61 -22.81 -4.37
C GLU A 77 -0.55 -23.68 -3.67
N ASN A 78 -0.98 -24.75 -3.01
CA ASN A 78 -0.06 -25.61 -2.26
C ASN A 78 0.68 -26.57 -3.20
N ASP A 79 2.01 -26.43 -3.26
CA ASP A 79 2.87 -27.26 -4.13
C ASP A 79 2.79 -28.76 -3.79
N LEU A 80 2.80 -29.12 -2.51
CA LEU A 80 2.74 -30.54 -2.08
C LEU A 80 1.39 -31.17 -2.47
N LEU A 81 0.29 -30.42 -2.32
CA LEU A 81 -1.02 -30.86 -2.76
C LEU A 81 -1.04 -31.03 -4.29
N SER A 82 -0.44 -30.10 -5.01
CA SER A 82 -0.36 -30.13 -6.47
C SER A 82 0.44 -31.33 -6.96
N GLU A 83 1.55 -31.66 -6.30
CA GLU A 83 2.36 -32.83 -6.60
C GLU A 83 1.58 -34.13 -6.34
N ALA A 84 0.94 -34.26 -5.19
CA ALA A 84 0.08 -35.41 -4.87
C ALA A 84 -1.06 -35.59 -5.88
N LEU A 85 -1.66 -34.49 -6.36
CA LEU A 85 -2.68 -34.53 -7.41
C LEU A 85 -2.10 -35.02 -8.74
N ARG A 86 -0.87 -34.64 -9.10
CA ARG A 86 -0.20 -35.08 -10.34
C ARG A 86 0.10 -36.58 -10.32
N GLU A 87 0.35 -37.18 -9.17
CA GLU A 87 0.58 -38.63 -9.04
C GLU A 87 -0.69 -39.47 -9.24
N LEU A 88 -1.87 -38.86 -9.12
CA LEU A 88 -3.14 -39.57 -9.33
C LEU A 88 -3.43 -39.79 -10.82
N PRO A 89 -4.04 -40.94 -11.17
CA PRO A 89 -4.60 -41.14 -12.50
C PRO A 89 -5.62 -40.05 -12.86
N ASP A 90 -5.63 -39.61 -14.12
CA ASP A 90 -6.42 -38.47 -14.61
C ASP A 90 -7.87 -38.50 -14.12
N LYS A 91 -8.56 -39.64 -14.30
CA LYS A 91 -9.95 -39.81 -13.88
C LYS A 91 -10.18 -39.59 -12.38
N LYS A 92 -9.24 -40.02 -11.52
CA LYS A 92 -9.35 -39.83 -10.07
C LYS A 92 -9.07 -38.37 -9.68
N ARG A 93 -8.05 -37.76 -10.30
CA ARG A 93 -7.75 -36.34 -10.11
C ARG A 93 -8.93 -35.47 -10.52
N GLU A 94 -9.52 -35.71 -11.69
CA GLU A 94 -10.67 -34.95 -12.18
C GLU A 94 -11.88 -35.08 -11.25
N ILE A 95 -12.21 -36.30 -10.78
CA ILE A 95 -13.30 -36.51 -9.82
C ILE A 95 -13.08 -35.70 -8.54
N LEU A 96 -11.85 -35.69 -7.99
CA LEU A 96 -11.53 -34.94 -6.79
C LEU A 96 -11.61 -33.42 -7.01
N LEU A 97 -11.02 -32.92 -8.10
CA LEU A 97 -11.08 -31.50 -8.43
C LEU A 97 -12.53 -31.06 -8.65
N LEU A 98 -13.34 -31.86 -9.34
CA LEU A 98 -14.77 -31.57 -9.52
C LEU A 98 -15.51 -31.57 -8.18
N PHE A 99 -15.28 -32.56 -7.32
CA PHE A 99 -15.92 -32.66 -6.01
C PHE A 99 -15.69 -31.39 -5.18
N TYR A 100 -14.43 -30.96 -5.02
CA TYR A 100 -14.11 -29.78 -4.22
C TYR A 100 -14.48 -28.46 -4.88
N LEU A 101 -14.52 -28.35 -6.21
CA LEU A 101 -14.87 -27.09 -6.89
C LEU A 101 -16.38 -26.90 -7.10
N TRP A 102 -17.16 -27.98 -7.21
CA TRP A 102 -18.60 -27.85 -7.43
C TRP A 102 -19.39 -27.59 -6.14
N GLU A 103 -18.88 -27.95 -4.97
CA GLU A 103 -19.53 -27.63 -3.69
C GLU A 103 -19.54 -26.12 -3.37
N PHE A 104 -18.72 -25.29 -4.03
CA PHE A 104 -18.60 -23.84 -3.76
C PHE A 104 -19.31 -22.93 -4.78
N ARG A 105 -20.14 -23.43 -5.70
CA ARG A 105 -20.86 -22.60 -6.70
C ARG A 105 -22.34 -22.34 -6.43
N TYR A 106 -22.89 -22.83 -5.32
CA TYR A 106 -24.30 -22.62 -4.95
C TYR A 106 -24.47 -22.25 -3.48
N PHE A 107 -23.83 -21.17 -3.03
CA PHE A 107 -24.26 -20.35 -1.89
C PHE A 107 -23.85 -18.89 -2.15
#